data_AF-A0A3M7DKV2-F1
#
_entry.id   AF-A0A3M7DKV2-F1
#
_cell.length_a   1.000
_cell.length_b   1.000
_cell.length_c   1.000
_cell.angle_alpha   90.00
_cell.angle_beta   90.00
_cell.angle_gamma   90.00
#
_symmetry.space_group_name_H-M   'P 1'
#
loop_
_entity.id
_entity.type
_entity.pdbx_description
1 polymer ?
#
loop_
_entity_poly.entity_id
_entity_poly.type
_entity_poly.pdbx_seq_one_letter_code
_entity_poly.pdbx_strand_id
1 'polypeptide(L)'
;MLTYDQGSHSAIIHLDIQDELDPEQPWQSLESILTVWIEMILRQKVVALSDEVGSERFEYYEQGMIKIPGPDRDPLTGVRRLTDNTQPWTIVPWTAQDLEETLNIWAAAVEMIEEKMQLGDAERTDGLLDAATLDAAKIPDGFAREFLTQARRPRFNFIAPGLRVPLREEFVRQPFIELTPEEDAIPPILLFRNDQTAQTEGIWWFGEFTHKYNHLSTDAPECPCGLYFSLCVRTSGYPQEDGCNIVLPFEFENGFAKKSDGTPVERTCDLLQAGKNPYHEDHPAPLRAFLETVRENVESGHWTVDEHGVAGGLDVWKQADTEEHWDKYFQPLGPGGFW
;
A
#
# COMPACT_ATOMS: atom_id res chain seq x y z
N MET A 1 2.73 11.58 -21.40
CA MET A 1 2.37 11.57 -22.84
C MET A 1 1.38 10.43 -23.10
N LEU A 2 0.32 10.62 -23.90
CA LEU A 2 -0.64 9.55 -24.22
C LEU A 2 -0.39 9.04 -25.64
N THR A 3 -0.15 7.74 -25.80
CA THR A 3 -0.04 7.08 -27.11
C THR A 3 -1.37 6.40 -27.42
N TYR A 4 -2.05 6.80 -28.50
CA TYR A 4 -3.40 6.34 -28.83
C TYR A 4 -3.46 5.64 -30.19
N ASP A 5 -4.04 4.44 -30.22
CA ASP A 5 -4.38 3.70 -31.43
C ASP A 5 -5.85 3.97 -31.81
N GLN A 6 -6.04 4.61 -32.95
CA GLN A 6 -7.36 4.96 -33.47
C GLN A 6 -8.18 3.75 -33.94
N GLY A 7 -7.52 2.65 -34.32
CA GLY A 7 -8.19 1.46 -34.87
C GLY A 7 -8.82 0.59 -33.78
N SER A 8 -8.10 0.39 -32.69
CA SER A 8 -8.55 -0.37 -31.51
C SER A 8 -9.22 0.47 -30.43
N HIS A 9 -9.12 1.81 -30.53
CA HIS A 9 -9.49 2.76 -29.48
C HIS A 9 -8.78 2.51 -28.14
N SER A 10 -7.57 1.95 -28.19
CA SER A 10 -6.74 1.70 -27.02
C SER A 10 -5.63 2.75 -26.87
N ALA A 11 -5.11 2.93 -25.67
CA ALA A 11 -4.01 3.83 -25.36
C ALA A 11 -3.04 3.25 -24.34
N ILE A 12 -1.86 3.85 -24.30
CA ILE A 12 -0.81 3.72 -23.28
C ILE A 12 -0.55 5.10 -22.69
N ILE A 13 -0.42 5.18 -21.36
CA ILE A 13 0.00 6.39 -20.66
C ILE A 13 1.49 6.31 -20.37
N HIS A 14 2.21 7.36 -20.75
CA HIS A 14 3.54 7.69 -20.25
C HIS A 14 3.40 8.80 -19.21
N LEU A 15 3.99 8.60 -18.05
CA LEU A 15 3.88 9.54 -16.95
C LEU A 15 5.01 10.57 -16.98
N ASP A 16 6.17 10.18 -17.52
CA ASP A 16 7.28 11.06 -17.86
C ASP A 16 7.38 11.28 -19.38
N ILE A 17 7.97 12.40 -19.78
CA ILE A 17 8.40 12.67 -21.15
C ILE A 17 9.62 11.83 -21.57
N GLN A 18 10.33 11.23 -20.60
CA GLN A 18 11.47 10.35 -20.80
C GLN A 18 11.08 8.88 -20.93
N ASP A 19 9.83 8.53 -20.62
CA ASP A 19 9.37 7.14 -20.74
C ASP A 19 9.43 6.68 -22.20
N GLU A 20 10.21 5.63 -22.45
CA GLU A 20 10.23 4.96 -23.74
C GLU A 20 8.96 4.10 -23.92
N LEU A 21 8.54 3.94 -25.17
CA LEU A 21 7.48 2.99 -25.53
C LEU A 21 8.00 1.57 -25.32
N ASP A 22 7.56 0.94 -24.24
CA ASP A 22 7.77 -0.48 -24.01
C ASP A 22 6.74 -1.28 -24.81
N PRO A 23 7.16 -2.12 -25.78
CA PRO A 23 6.24 -2.95 -26.58
C PRO A 23 5.36 -3.88 -25.74
N GLU A 24 5.78 -4.20 -24.51
CA GLU A 24 5.06 -5.07 -23.57
C GLU A 24 4.14 -4.27 -22.61
N GLN A 25 3.96 -2.95 -22.82
CA GLN A 25 2.98 -2.17 -22.03
C GLN A 25 1.55 -2.64 -22.32
N PRO A 26 0.72 -2.87 -21.28
CA PRO A 26 -0.66 -3.29 -21.49
C PRO A 26 -1.47 -2.14 -22.09
N TRP A 27 -1.91 -2.30 -23.33
CA TRP A 27 -2.84 -1.38 -23.98
C TRP A 27 -4.21 -1.45 -23.30
N GLN A 28 -4.73 -0.29 -22.88
CA GLN A 28 -6.04 -0.18 -22.24
C GLN A 28 -7.01 0.61 -23.09
N SER A 29 -8.32 0.41 -22.90
CA SER A 29 -9.27 1.31 -23.56
C SER A 29 -9.06 2.74 -23.08
N LEU A 30 -9.16 3.71 -23.99
CA LEU A 30 -9.05 5.13 -23.61
C LEU A 30 -10.09 5.51 -22.55
N GLU A 31 -11.29 4.93 -22.64
CA GLU A 31 -12.36 5.12 -21.66
C GLU A 31 -11.95 4.66 -20.26
N SER A 32 -11.34 3.47 -20.13
CA SER A 32 -10.84 2.95 -18.86
C SER A 32 -9.79 3.87 -18.24
N ILE A 33 -8.82 4.31 -19.05
CA ILE A 33 -7.78 5.25 -18.62
C ILE A 33 -8.40 6.55 -18.09
N LEU A 34 -9.29 7.17 -18.85
CA LEU A 34 -9.91 8.43 -18.45
C LEU A 34 -10.78 8.26 -17.21
N THR A 35 -11.48 7.12 -17.09
CA THR A 35 -12.33 6.81 -15.94
C THR A 35 -11.50 6.74 -14.66
N VAL A 36 -10.39 6.00 -14.69
CA VAL A 36 -9.46 5.89 -13.57
C VAL A 36 -8.91 7.25 -13.14
N TRP A 37 -8.48 8.09 -14.09
CA TRP A 37 -7.97 9.43 -13.76
C TRP A 37 -9.05 10.37 -13.21
N ILE A 38 -10.28 10.28 -13.73
CA ILE A 38 -11.43 11.00 -13.17
C ILE A 38 -11.71 10.52 -11.74
N GLU A 39 -11.70 9.22 -11.49
CA GLU A 39 -11.86 8.64 -10.15
C GLU A 39 -10.78 9.16 -9.19
N MET A 40 -9.50 9.13 -9.59
CA MET A 40 -8.40 9.66 -8.77
C MET A 40 -8.59 11.15 -8.42
N ILE A 41 -9.05 11.98 -9.37
CA ILE A 41 -9.33 13.41 -9.10
C ILE A 41 -10.52 13.56 -8.16
N LEU A 42 -11.61 12.84 -8.39
CA LEU A 42 -12.81 12.91 -7.56
C LEU A 42 -12.55 12.44 -6.12
N ARG A 43 -11.68 11.44 -5.95
CA ARG A 43 -11.22 10.94 -4.65
C ARG A 43 -10.19 11.85 -3.99
N GLN A 44 -9.74 12.90 -4.67
CA GLN A 44 -8.63 13.77 -4.24
C GLN A 44 -7.29 13.04 -4.11
N LYS A 45 -7.13 11.89 -4.80
CA LYS A 45 -5.83 11.21 -4.92
C LYS A 45 -4.88 12.03 -5.80
N VAL A 46 -5.41 12.61 -6.87
CA VAL A 46 -4.73 13.59 -7.74
C VAL A 46 -5.29 14.98 -7.44
N VAL A 47 -4.43 15.92 -7.06
CA VAL A 47 -4.83 17.27 -6.64
C VAL A 47 -4.04 18.36 -7.39
N ALA A 48 -4.68 19.52 -7.55
CA ALA A 48 -4.02 20.71 -8.09
C ALA A 48 -3.52 21.61 -6.95
N LEU A 49 -2.21 21.84 -6.92
CA LEU A 49 -1.54 22.78 -6.01
C LEU A 49 -1.64 24.20 -6.55
N SER A 50 -1.98 25.13 -5.67
CA SER A 50 -1.84 26.57 -5.93
C SER A 50 -0.40 26.92 -6.30
N ASP A 51 -0.21 27.87 -7.22
CA ASP A 51 1.09 28.45 -7.56
C ASP A 51 1.78 29.13 -6.37
N GLU A 52 1.07 29.34 -5.26
CA GLU A 52 1.64 29.85 -4.02
C GLU A 52 2.44 28.79 -3.25
N VAL A 53 2.07 27.52 -3.35
CA VAL A 53 2.69 26.43 -2.60
C VAL A 53 4.11 26.19 -3.11
N GLY A 54 5.09 26.28 -2.21
CA GLY A 54 6.51 26.18 -2.52
C GLY A 54 7.06 27.34 -3.37
N SER A 55 6.32 28.45 -3.49
CA SER A 55 6.74 29.61 -4.27
C SER A 55 7.61 30.59 -3.48
N GLU A 56 8.42 31.35 -4.19
CA GLU A 56 9.18 32.47 -3.64
C GLU A 56 8.77 33.75 -4.38
N ARG A 57 8.10 34.66 -3.68
CA ARG A 57 7.75 35.98 -4.21
C ARG A 57 8.79 37.01 -3.74
N PHE A 58 9.13 37.94 -4.62
CA PHE A 58 10.08 39.00 -4.30
C PHE A 58 9.38 40.36 -4.37
N GLU A 59 9.46 41.12 -3.29
CA GLU A 59 8.95 42.48 -3.23
C GLU A 59 10.12 43.47 -3.18
N TYR A 60 10.03 44.54 -3.97
CA TYR A 60 11.08 45.55 -4.10
C TYR A 60 10.71 46.80 -3.31
N TYR A 61 11.56 47.17 -2.35
CA TYR A 61 11.42 48.36 -1.50
C TYR A 61 12.63 49.28 -1.66
N GLU A 62 12.53 50.54 -1.23
CA GLU A 62 13.65 51.50 -1.26
C GLU A 62 14.88 51.01 -0.46
N GLN A 63 14.67 50.16 0.56
CA GLN A 63 15.75 49.58 1.37
C GLN A 63 16.29 48.23 0.84
N GLY A 64 15.74 47.68 -0.26
CA GLY A 64 16.19 46.43 -0.86
C GLY A 64 15.06 45.47 -1.26
N MET A 65 15.44 44.25 -1.63
CA MET A 65 14.53 43.17 -2.01
C MET A 65 14.17 42.32 -0.79
N ILE A 66 12.88 42.10 -0.56
CA ILE A 66 12.37 41.19 0.48
C ILE A 66 11.85 39.92 -0.19
N LYS A 67 12.27 38.77 0.33
CA LYS A 67 11.79 37.44 -0.07
C LYS A 67 10.58 37.07 0.80
N ILE A 68 9.44 36.80 0.17
CA ILE A 68 8.21 36.32 0.81
C ILE A 68 7.99 34.88 0.34
N PRO A 69 8.27 33.88 1.19
CA PRO A 69 7.96 32.49 0.86
C PRO A 69 6.45 32.28 0.91
N GLY A 70 5.92 31.55 -0.07
CA GLY A 70 4.60 30.93 0.04
C GLY A 70 4.61 29.78 1.05
N PRO A 71 3.45 29.14 1.31
CA PRO A 71 3.40 28.01 2.23
C PRO A 71 4.19 26.82 1.65
N ASP A 72 4.98 26.15 2.49
CA ASP A 72 5.76 24.97 2.08
C ASP A 72 4.86 23.79 1.68
N ARG A 73 3.68 23.69 2.30
CA ARG A 73 2.66 22.67 2.05
C ARG A 73 1.32 23.33 1.77
N ASP A 74 0.55 22.72 0.90
CA ASP A 74 -0.82 23.14 0.64
C ASP A 74 -1.66 22.99 1.92
N PRO A 75 -2.37 24.03 2.37
CA PRO A 75 -3.08 24.00 3.64
C PRO A 75 -4.33 23.11 3.63
N LEU A 76 -4.84 22.73 2.44
CA LEU A 76 -6.01 21.88 2.31
C LEU A 76 -5.63 20.40 2.27
N THR A 77 -4.56 20.07 1.53
CA THR A 77 -4.16 18.70 1.21
C THR A 77 -2.91 18.25 1.97
N GLY A 78 -2.15 19.17 2.56
CA GLY A 78 -0.88 18.89 3.25
C GLY A 78 0.29 18.54 2.30
N VAL A 79 0.06 18.53 0.98
CA VAL A 79 1.05 18.14 -0.01
C VAL A 79 2.03 19.27 -0.27
N ARG A 80 3.30 18.90 -0.49
CA ARG A 80 4.39 19.80 -0.84
C ARG A 80 4.64 19.76 -2.34
N ARG A 81 4.92 20.91 -2.94
CA ARG A 81 5.41 20.97 -4.33
C ARG A 81 6.81 20.35 -4.40
N LEU A 82 6.99 19.35 -5.25
CA LEU A 82 8.31 18.73 -5.45
C LEU A 82 9.26 19.74 -6.09
N THR A 83 10.51 19.75 -5.66
CA THR A 83 11.50 20.77 -6.06
C THR A 83 11.83 20.74 -7.56
N ASP A 84 11.63 19.60 -8.20
CA ASP A 84 11.82 19.34 -9.63
C ASP A 84 10.50 19.41 -10.44
N ASN A 85 9.35 19.48 -9.76
CA ASN A 85 8.04 19.52 -10.40
C ASN A 85 7.36 20.88 -10.27
N THR A 86 7.46 21.69 -11.33
CA THR A 86 6.75 22.97 -11.44
C THR A 86 5.30 22.81 -11.90
N GLN A 87 4.80 21.58 -12.12
CA GLN A 87 3.45 21.36 -12.60
C GLN A 87 2.41 21.58 -11.50
N PRO A 88 1.19 22.03 -11.86
CA PRO A 88 0.15 22.28 -10.88
C PRO A 88 -0.41 20.99 -10.28
N TRP A 89 -0.28 19.84 -10.92
CA TRP A 89 -0.86 18.58 -10.44
C TRP A 89 0.14 17.72 -9.69
N THR A 90 -0.31 17.11 -8.61
CA THR A 90 0.47 16.19 -7.77
C THR A 90 -0.43 15.10 -7.23
N ILE A 91 0.17 14.07 -6.63
CA ILE A 91 -0.51 12.91 -6.08
C ILE A 91 -0.30 12.88 -4.57
N VAL A 92 -1.39 12.72 -3.82
CA VAL A 92 -1.33 12.64 -2.36
C VAL A 92 -1.00 11.21 -1.92
N PRO A 93 -0.30 11.00 -0.79
CA PRO A 93 0.07 9.65 -0.35
C PRO A 93 -1.12 8.74 0.00
N TRP A 94 -2.24 9.34 0.44
CA TRP A 94 -3.52 8.69 0.74
C TRP A 94 -4.60 9.79 0.92
N THR A 95 -5.87 9.40 0.86
CA THR A 95 -7.02 10.32 0.99
C THR A 95 -7.91 9.92 2.18
N ALA A 96 -8.74 10.86 2.66
CA ALA A 96 -9.73 10.54 3.69
C ALA A 96 -10.68 9.41 3.27
N GLN A 97 -11.01 9.34 1.97
CA GLN A 97 -11.83 8.28 1.41
C GLN A 97 -11.12 6.92 1.43
N ASP A 98 -9.80 6.88 1.15
CA ASP A 98 -9.02 5.63 1.24
C ASP A 98 -9.04 5.07 2.67
N LEU A 99 -8.89 5.95 3.67
CA LEU A 99 -8.98 5.58 5.08
C LEU A 99 -10.39 5.07 5.44
N GLU A 100 -11.44 5.81 5.09
CA GLU A 100 -12.82 5.44 5.38
C GLU A 100 -13.19 4.08 4.77
N GLU A 101 -12.90 3.87 3.49
CA GLU A 101 -13.18 2.60 2.80
C GLU A 101 -12.37 1.45 3.40
N THR A 102 -11.11 1.68 3.77
CA THR A 102 -10.26 0.67 4.41
C THR A 102 -10.78 0.30 5.81
N LEU A 103 -11.23 1.28 6.60
CA LEU A 103 -11.86 1.04 7.90
C LEU A 103 -13.18 0.27 7.76
N ASN A 104 -13.99 0.59 6.75
CA ASN A 104 -15.24 -0.09 6.49
C ASN A 104 -15.03 -1.57 6.10
N ILE A 105 -14.09 -1.87 5.19
CA ILE A 105 -13.79 -3.26 4.82
C ILE A 105 -13.17 -4.04 5.99
N TRP A 106 -12.31 -3.39 6.78
CA TRP A 106 -11.75 -3.97 7.99
C TRP A 106 -12.85 -4.35 8.98
N ALA A 107 -13.76 -3.43 9.30
CA ALA A 107 -14.87 -3.67 10.22
C ALA A 107 -15.77 -4.81 9.75
N ALA A 108 -16.06 -4.87 8.44
CA ALA A 108 -16.84 -5.94 7.82
C ALA A 108 -16.13 -7.30 7.90
N ALA A 109 -14.83 -7.36 7.63
CA ALA A 109 -14.04 -8.58 7.76
C ALA A 109 -14.00 -9.08 9.21
N VAL A 110 -13.80 -8.17 10.18
CA VAL A 110 -13.84 -8.50 11.61
C VAL A 110 -15.21 -9.05 12.00
N GLU A 111 -16.30 -8.40 11.60
CA GLU A 111 -17.66 -8.86 11.89
C GLU A 111 -17.92 -10.27 11.33
N MET A 112 -17.58 -10.49 10.06
CA MET A 112 -17.76 -11.78 9.40
C MET A 112 -16.99 -12.92 10.08
N ILE A 113 -15.74 -12.69 10.48
CA ILE A 113 -14.94 -13.69 11.18
C ILE A 113 -15.56 -13.98 12.55
N GLU A 114 -15.89 -12.95 13.33
CA GLU A 114 -16.51 -13.12 14.65
C GLU A 114 -17.87 -13.84 14.61
N GLU A 115 -18.67 -13.59 13.57
CA GLU A 115 -19.93 -14.31 13.32
C GLU A 115 -19.69 -15.78 13.02
N LYS A 116 -18.71 -16.12 12.16
CA LYS A 116 -18.34 -17.52 11.87
C LYS A 116 -17.77 -18.25 13.09
N MET A 117 -17.10 -17.51 13.98
CA MET A 117 -16.66 -17.99 15.30
C MET A 117 -17.80 -18.15 16.31
N GLN A 118 -19.01 -17.69 15.99
CA GLN A 118 -20.18 -17.70 16.88
C GLN A 118 -19.94 -16.91 18.17
N LEU A 119 -19.16 -15.83 18.10
CA LEU A 119 -18.97 -14.93 19.23
C LEU A 119 -20.26 -14.11 19.43
N GLY A 120 -20.78 -14.08 20.67
CA GLY A 120 -21.99 -13.33 20.98
C GLY A 120 -21.81 -11.81 20.84
N ASP A 121 -22.90 -11.07 21.01
CA ASP A 121 -22.90 -9.61 20.99
C ASP A 121 -22.17 -9.06 22.22
N ALA A 122 -20.91 -8.64 22.03
CA ALA A 122 -20.15 -7.88 23.01
C ALA A 122 -20.00 -6.43 22.55
N GLU A 123 -19.65 -5.54 23.47
CA GLU A 123 -19.35 -4.15 23.11
C GLU A 123 -18.21 -4.09 22.10
N ARG A 124 -18.44 -3.37 21.00
CA ARG A 124 -17.44 -3.09 19.99
C ARG A 124 -16.43 -2.12 20.60
N THR A 125 -15.15 -2.43 20.44
CA THR A 125 -14.06 -1.56 20.89
C THR A 125 -13.27 -1.10 19.69
N ASP A 126 -13.07 0.20 19.56
CA ASP A 126 -12.27 0.80 18.50
C ASP A 126 -10.83 1.02 18.96
N GLY A 127 -9.94 1.19 17.99
CA GLY A 127 -8.50 1.28 18.20
C GLY A 127 -7.86 -0.10 18.32
N LEU A 128 -7.39 -0.61 17.17
CA LEU A 128 -6.56 -1.81 17.12
C LEU A 128 -5.36 -1.65 18.06
N LEU A 129 -4.73 -0.47 18.04
CA LEU A 129 -3.68 -0.05 18.96
C LEU A 129 -3.97 1.37 19.50
N ASP A 130 -3.53 1.66 20.72
CA ASP A 130 -3.66 3.00 21.30
C ASP A 130 -2.48 3.91 20.92
N ALA A 131 -2.70 5.22 21.01
CA ALA A 131 -1.69 6.23 20.67
C ALA A 131 -0.36 6.00 21.42
N ALA A 132 -0.42 5.61 22.70
CA ALA A 132 0.77 5.33 23.50
C ALA A 132 1.60 4.16 22.93
N THR A 133 0.94 3.11 22.42
CA THR A 133 1.60 1.99 21.74
C THR A 133 2.26 2.45 20.45
N LEU A 134 1.58 3.28 19.65
CA LEU A 134 2.12 3.82 18.39
C LEU A 134 3.29 4.76 18.61
N ASP A 135 3.24 5.58 19.67
CA ASP A 135 4.34 6.46 20.08
C ASP A 135 5.56 5.66 20.56
N ALA A 136 5.33 4.61 21.36
CA ALA A 136 6.40 3.70 21.79
C ALA A 136 7.02 2.94 20.61
N ALA A 137 6.19 2.59 19.61
CA ALA A 137 6.61 2.01 18.35
C ALA A 137 7.19 3.04 17.36
N LYS A 138 7.26 4.33 17.72
CA LYS A 138 7.72 5.47 16.90
C LYS A 138 7.04 5.56 15.53
N ILE A 139 5.78 5.13 15.41
CA ILE A 139 5.04 5.21 14.14
C ILE A 139 4.80 6.68 13.78
N PRO A 140 5.18 7.15 12.58
CA PRO A 140 4.92 8.53 12.18
C PRO A 140 3.43 8.82 12.02
N ASP A 141 3.06 10.09 12.05
CA ASP A 141 1.72 10.53 11.64
C ASP A 141 1.52 10.17 10.17
N GLY A 142 0.32 9.72 9.79
CA GLY A 142 0.02 9.23 8.44
C GLY A 142 -1.05 8.14 8.43
N PHE A 143 -1.23 7.49 7.28
CA PHE A 143 -2.29 6.50 7.06
C PHE A 143 -2.26 5.38 8.12
N ALA A 144 -1.09 4.79 8.36
CA ALA A 144 -0.96 3.67 9.29
C ALA A 144 -1.40 4.05 10.72
N ARG A 145 -1.03 5.24 11.21
CA ARG A 145 -1.43 5.71 12.55
C ARG A 145 -2.93 5.98 12.62
N GLU A 146 -3.51 6.61 11.61
CA GLU A 146 -4.95 6.87 11.53
C GLU A 146 -5.74 5.56 11.48
N PHE A 147 -5.34 4.62 10.61
CA PHE A 147 -5.96 3.31 10.53
C PHE A 147 -5.87 2.56 11.87
N LEU A 148 -4.69 2.44 12.47
CA LEU A 148 -4.48 1.65 13.69
C LEU A 148 -5.23 2.20 14.91
N THR A 149 -5.45 3.51 14.99
CA THR A 149 -6.17 4.16 16.09
C THR A 149 -7.69 4.12 15.93
N GLN A 150 -8.19 4.01 14.70
CA GLN A 150 -9.63 4.01 14.40
C GLN A 150 -10.18 2.60 14.12
N ALA A 151 -9.35 1.68 13.63
CA ALA A 151 -9.75 0.33 13.26
C ALA A 151 -10.37 -0.42 14.46
N ARG A 152 -11.53 -1.06 14.22
CA ARG A 152 -12.21 -1.92 15.20
C ARG A 152 -11.25 -2.99 15.72
N ARG A 153 -11.18 -3.18 17.03
CA ARG A 153 -10.38 -4.25 17.62
C ARG A 153 -11.10 -5.60 17.47
N PRO A 154 -10.46 -6.61 16.85
CA PRO A 154 -11.02 -7.94 16.72
C PRO A 154 -10.91 -8.71 18.03
N ARG A 155 -11.83 -9.66 18.25
CA ARG A 155 -11.83 -10.61 19.37
C ARG A 155 -11.15 -11.94 19.04
N PHE A 156 -10.38 -11.97 17.95
CA PHE A 156 -9.65 -13.12 17.46
C PHE A 156 -8.18 -12.76 17.24
N ASN A 157 -7.36 -13.78 17.00
CA ASN A 157 -5.92 -13.63 16.85
C ASN A 157 -5.48 -13.58 15.39
N PHE A 158 -6.15 -14.28 14.48
CA PHE A 158 -5.73 -14.40 13.08
C PHE A 158 -6.73 -13.79 12.11
N ILE A 159 -6.29 -12.80 11.33
CA ILE A 159 -7.10 -12.13 10.30
C ILE A 159 -7.08 -12.90 8.98
N ALA A 160 -6.02 -13.66 8.73
CA ALA A 160 -5.84 -14.51 7.55
C ALA A 160 -4.95 -15.70 7.94
N PRO A 161 -4.83 -16.76 7.11
CA PRO A 161 -4.06 -17.95 7.44
C PRO A 161 -2.61 -17.59 7.81
N GLY A 162 -2.22 -17.90 9.04
CA GLY A 162 -0.90 -17.58 9.59
C GLY A 162 -0.61 -16.10 9.87
N LEU A 163 -1.54 -15.17 9.62
CA LEU A 163 -1.32 -13.73 9.81
C LEU A 163 -2.03 -13.23 11.07
N ARG A 164 -1.23 -12.88 12.09
CA ARG A 164 -1.72 -12.52 13.41
C ARG A 164 -1.94 -11.01 13.54
N VAL A 165 -3.04 -10.62 14.17
CA VAL A 165 -3.34 -9.23 14.50
C VAL A 165 -2.30 -8.70 15.52
N PRO A 166 -1.94 -7.40 15.47
CA PRO A 166 -0.96 -6.81 16.37
C PRO A 166 -1.27 -7.02 17.85
N LEU A 167 -0.29 -7.54 18.59
CA LEU A 167 -0.26 -7.42 20.05
C LEU A 167 0.57 -6.20 20.43
N ARG A 168 0.10 -5.42 21.42
CA ARG A 168 0.76 -4.16 21.84
C ARG A 168 2.24 -4.37 22.18
N GLU A 169 2.55 -5.41 22.94
CA GLU A 169 3.90 -5.73 23.41
C GLU A 169 4.88 -6.14 22.29
N GLU A 170 4.35 -6.59 21.16
CA GLU A 170 5.14 -6.98 20.00
C GLU A 170 5.22 -5.83 18.99
N PHE A 171 4.13 -5.10 18.81
CA PHE A 171 4.06 -4.01 17.84
C PHE A 171 5.03 -2.88 18.16
N VAL A 172 5.36 -2.65 19.45
CA VAL A 172 6.43 -1.70 19.85
C VAL A 172 7.82 -2.07 19.34
N ARG A 173 8.03 -3.32 18.90
CA ARG A 173 9.30 -3.82 18.34
C ARG A 173 9.21 -3.91 16.82
N GLN A 174 8.97 -2.77 16.18
CA GLN A 174 8.96 -2.67 14.72
C GLN A 174 10.36 -2.97 14.13
N PRO A 175 10.47 -3.84 13.12
CA PRO A 175 11.76 -4.30 12.61
C PRO A 175 12.57 -3.21 11.90
N PHE A 176 11.91 -2.20 11.33
CA PHE A 176 12.54 -1.24 10.42
C PHE A 176 12.42 0.22 10.87
N ILE A 177 11.91 0.48 12.08
CA ILE A 177 11.58 1.85 12.50
C ILE A 177 12.80 2.74 12.76
N GLU A 178 13.96 2.15 13.03
CA GLU A 178 15.21 2.90 13.26
C GLU A 178 15.93 3.27 11.96
N LEU A 179 15.35 2.91 10.81
CA LEU A 179 16.07 2.88 9.54
C LEU A 179 15.76 4.04 8.60
N THR A 180 14.92 5.01 8.97
CA THR A 180 14.55 6.14 8.11
C THR A 180 15.58 7.29 8.15
N PRO A 181 16.37 7.52 7.08
CA PRO A 181 17.39 8.56 7.05
C PRO A 181 17.04 9.74 6.13
N GLU A 182 15.99 9.62 5.30
CA GLU A 182 15.52 10.65 4.39
C GLU A 182 14.40 11.47 5.04
N GLU A 183 14.40 12.77 4.77
CA GLU A 183 13.31 13.67 5.17
C GLU A 183 12.02 13.21 4.48
N ASP A 184 10.91 13.13 5.21
CA ASP A 184 9.57 12.73 4.72
C ASP A 184 9.38 11.25 4.28
N ALA A 185 10.31 10.34 4.59
CA ALA A 185 10.14 8.91 4.38
C ALA A 185 9.46 8.20 5.58
N ILE A 186 8.59 7.23 5.30
CA ILE A 186 7.92 6.34 6.26
C ILE A 186 8.49 4.94 6.09
N PRO A 187 9.10 4.34 7.12
CA PRO A 187 9.68 3.01 6.99
C PRO A 187 8.58 1.95 6.83
N PRO A 188 8.93 0.76 6.35
CA PRO A 188 8.03 -0.38 6.38
C PRO A 188 7.53 -0.68 7.81
N ILE A 189 6.22 -0.91 7.95
CA ILE A 189 5.57 -1.19 9.25
C ILE A 189 4.96 -2.59 9.19
N LEU A 190 5.41 -3.48 10.07
CA LEU A 190 4.83 -4.82 10.21
C LEU A 190 3.44 -4.71 10.84
N LEU A 191 2.41 -4.97 10.04
CA LEU A 191 1.02 -4.89 10.44
C LEU A 191 0.50 -6.25 10.93
N PHE A 192 0.54 -7.29 10.10
CA PHE A 192 0.10 -8.64 10.51
C PHE A 192 1.28 -9.58 10.55
N ARG A 193 1.63 -10.07 11.74
CA ARG A 193 2.87 -10.81 11.98
C ARG A 193 2.68 -12.31 11.83
N ASN A 194 3.69 -12.97 11.27
CA ASN A 194 3.99 -14.39 11.50
C ASN A 194 5.38 -14.52 12.15
N ASP A 195 5.63 -15.64 12.83
CA ASP A 195 6.90 -15.87 13.54
C ASP A 195 7.98 -16.55 12.68
N GLN A 196 7.60 -17.09 11.52
CA GLN A 196 8.58 -17.50 10.49
C GLN A 196 9.30 -16.27 9.94
N THR A 197 10.49 -16.48 9.41
CA THR A 197 11.30 -15.44 8.78
C THR A 197 11.49 -15.72 7.29
N ALA A 198 11.75 -14.65 6.54
CA ALA A 198 12.15 -14.68 5.14
C ALA A 198 13.41 -13.84 4.96
N GLN A 199 14.20 -14.19 3.93
CA GLN A 199 15.35 -13.39 3.54
C GLN A 199 14.88 -12.04 3.01
N THR A 200 15.55 -10.95 3.39
CA THR A 200 15.23 -9.61 2.87
C THR A 200 15.82 -9.36 1.49
N GLU A 201 16.70 -10.24 1.00
CA GLU A 201 17.30 -10.14 -0.34
C GLU A 201 16.19 -10.16 -1.40
N GLY A 202 16.24 -9.21 -2.34
CA GLY A 202 15.25 -9.10 -3.41
C GLY A 202 13.93 -8.38 -3.06
N ILE A 203 13.71 -8.01 -1.78
CA ILE A 203 12.56 -7.21 -1.35
C ILE A 203 12.84 -5.72 -1.66
N TRP A 204 12.62 -5.35 -2.92
CA TRP A 204 12.98 -4.05 -3.49
C TRP A 204 12.22 -2.86 -2.88
N TRP A 205 11.00 -3.06 -2.37
CA TRP A 205 10.20 -2.01 -1.73
C TRP A 205 10.63 -1.74 -0.28
N PHE A 206 11.62 -2.48 0.24
CA PHE A 206 12.44 -1.94 1.32
C PHE A 206 13.31 -0.77 0.82
N GLY A 207 13.45 -0.48 -0.48
CA GLY A 207 14.16 0.70 -0.99
C GLY A 207 15.70 0.63 -0.90
N GLU A 208 16.35 1.79 -0.69
CA GLU A 208 17.81 1.94 -0.45
C GLU A 208 18.35 1.14 0.75
N PHE A 209 17.48 0.47 1.51
CA PHE A 209 17.86 -0.51 2.52
C PHE A 209 18.74 -1.60 1.90
N THR A 210 18.51 -1.96 0.64
CA THR A 210 19.41 -2.84 -0.12
C THR A 210 20.82 -2.23 -0.27
N HIS A 211 20.97 -0.93 -0.54
CA HIS A 211 22.29 -0.30 -0.69
C HIS A 211 23.02 -0.06 0.65
N LYS A 212 22.34 0.40 1.71
CA LYS A 212 22.97 0.61 3.03
C LYS A 212 23.38 -0.68 3.73
N TYR A 213 22.65 -1.78 3.53
CA TYR A 213 22.99 -3.10 4.08
C TYR A 213 23.86 -3.95 3.14
N ASN A 214 23.88 -3.70 1.83
CA ASN A 214 24.85 -4.33 0.92
C ASN A 214 26.31 -4.01 1.28
N HIS A 215 26.56 -3.00 2.10
CA HIS A 215 27.89 -2.67 2.63
C HIS A 215 28.15 -3.21 4.04
N LEU A 216 27.14 -3.73 4.73
CA LEU A 216 27.17 -4.14 6.13
C LEU A 216 26.50 -5.51 6.32
N SER A 217 27.18 -6.56 5.87
CA SER A 217 27.06 -7.98 6.29
C SER A 217 27.06 -8.91 5.07
N THR A 218 27.73 -10.05 5.23
CA THR A 218 27.84 -11.14 4.24
C THR A 218 26.65 -12.11 4.32
N ASP A 219 25.71 -11.85 5.24
CA ASP A 219 24.43 -12.56 5.40
C ASP A 219 23.30 -11.54 5.16
N ALA A 220 22.40 -11.80 4.20
CA ALA A 220 21.20 -10.99 4.02
C ALA A 220 20.38 -11.02 5.33
N PRO A 221 19.93 -9.88 5.88
CA PRO A 221 19.14 -9.91 7.09
C PRO A 221 17.82 -10.68 6.86
N GLU A 222 17.36 -11.36 7.89
CA GLU A 222 16.04 -11.97 7.89
C GLU A 222 15.00 -10.99 8.46
N CYS A 223 13.81 -10.98 7.88
CA CYS A 223 12.67 -10.27 8.45
C CYS A 223 11.53 -11.25 8.78
N PRO A 224 10.65 -10.92 9.74
CA PRO A 224 9.43 -11.70 9.97
C PRO A 224 8.59 -11.80 8.71
N CYS A 225 8.01 -12.96 8.42
CA CYS A 225 6.94 -13.09 7.44
C CYS A 225 5.70 -12.36 7.96
N GLY A 226 4.87 -11.87 7.04
CA GLY A 226 3.69 -11.09 7.42
C GLY A 226 3.24 -10.09 6.39
N LEU A 227 2.21 -9.31 6.74
CA LEU A 227 1.77 -8.16 5.96
C LEU A 227 2.43 -6.90 6.49
N TYR A 228 3.06 -6.13 5.60
CA TYR A 228 3.70 -4.87 5.88
C TYR A 228 3.00 -3.72 5.16
N PHE A 229 2.89 -2.56 5.79
CA PHE A 229 2.85 -1.32 5.02
C PHE A 229 4.22 -1.10 4.38
N SER A 230 4.21 -0.64 3.14
CA SER A 230 5.42 -0.47 2.32
C SER A 230 6.19 0.80 2.72
N LEU A 231 7.48 0.86 2.36
CA LEU A 231 8.21 2.13 2.41
C LEU A 231 7.46 3.16 1.57
N CYS A 232 7.21 4.34 2.13
CA CYS A 232 6.62 5.45 1.41
C CYS A 232 7.49 6.68 1.54
N VAL A 233 7.95 7.24 0.43
CA VAL A 233 8.60 8.55 0.40
C VAL A 233 7.55 9.57 -0.04
N ARG A 234 7.09 10.43 0.86
CA ARG A 234 5.99 11.36 0.59
C ARG A 234 6.32 12.42 -0.47
N THR A 235 7.61 12.61 -0.73
CA THR A 235 8.14 13.50 -1.75
C THR A 235 8.46 12.78 -3.07
N SER A 236 8.15 11.48 -3.18
CA SER A 236 8.18 10.78 -4.47
C SER A 236 7.11 11.36 -5.40
N GLY A 237 7.25 11.16 -6.72
CA GLY A 237 6.20 11.49 -7.68
C GLY A 237 4.89 10.73 -7.43
N TYR A 238 5.00 9.55 -6.81
CA TYR A 238 3.89 8.59 -6.69
C TYR A 238 3.85 7.95 -5.29
N PRO A 239 3.55 8.73 -4.24
CA PRO A 239 3.55 8.22 -2.88
C PRO A 239 2.29 7.36 -2.61
N GLN A 240 2.48 6.24 -1.89
CA GLN A 240 1.39 5.35 -1.45
C GLN A 240 1.62 4.89 0.01
N GLU A 241 0.98 5.53 0.99
CA GLU A 241 1.15 5.17 2.42
C GLU A 241 0.28 3.99 2.87
N ASP A 242 -0.86 3.80 2.21
CA ASP A 242 -1.79 2.69 2.45
C ASP A 242 -1.40 1.42 1.68
N GLY A 243 -0.34 1.49 0.88
CA GLY A 243 0.19 0.36 0.11
C GLY A 243 0.83 -0.71 0.99
N CYS A 244 0.54 -1.98 0.72
CA CYS A 244 0.98 -3.10 1.52
C CYS A 244 1.57 -4.25 0.69
N ASN A 245 2.43 -5.02 1.33
CA ASN A 245 3.08 -6.19 0.76
C ASN A 245 3.04 -7.35 1.75
N ILE A 246 2.68 -8.54 1.26
CA ILE A 246 2.79 -9.77 2.04
C ILE A 246 4.15 -10.40 1.80
N VAL A 247 4.84 -10.82 2.85
CA VAL A 247 6.11 -11.54 2.78
C VAL A 247 5.88 -12.98 3.24
N LEU A 248 6.16 -13.93 2.36
CA LEU A 248 5.98 -15.37 2.60
C LEU A 248 7.34 -16.10 2.72
N PRO A 249 7.42 -17.23 3.42
CA PRO A 249 8.67 -17.98 3.61
C PRO A 249 8.98 -18.94 2.45
N PHE A 250 8.30 -18.80 1.31
CA PHE A 250 8.45 -19.66 0.15
C PHE A 250 8.15 -18.91 -1.14
N GLU A 251 8.72 -19.40 -2.22
CA GLU A 251 8.43 -18.96 -3.60
C GLU A 251 7.34 -19.84 -4.21
N PHE A 252 6.80 -19.38 -5.35
CA PHE A 252 5.79 -20.08 -6.13
C PHE A 252 6.47 -20.69 -7.36
N GLU A 253 6.22 -21.98 -7.61
CA GLU A 253 7.00 -22.79 -8.57
C GLU A 253 6.16 -23.32 -9.75
N ASN A 254 4.83 -23.36 -9.61
CA ASN A 254 3.92 -23.97 -10.59
C ASN A 254 3.45 -22.97 -11.66
N GLY A 255 3.67 -21.67 -11.46
CA GLY A 255 3.36 -20.61 -12.44
C GLY A 255 1.87 -20.25 -12.55
N PHE A 256 1.04 -20.66 -11.59
CA PHE A 256 -0.38 -20.28 -11.51
C PHE A 256 -0.57 -19.00 -10.69
N ALA A 257 0.29 -18.74 -9.70
CA ALA A 257 0.25 -17.50 -8.94
C ALA A 257 0.59 -16.32 -9.85
N LYS A 258 -0.30 -15.32 -9.87
CA LYS A 258 -0.22 -14.16 -10.77
C LYS A 258 -0.39 -12.85 -10.01
N LYS A 259 0.34 -11.83 -10.48
CA LYS A 259 0.07 -10.42 -10.19
C LYS A 259 -1.14 -9.95 -11.01
N SER A 260 -1.67 -8.77 -10.70
CA SER A 260 -2.87 -8.23 -11.34
C SER A 260 -2.76 -8.00 -12.85
N ASP A 261 -1.55 -7.74 -13.35
CA ASP A 261 -1.24 -7.65 -14.78
C ASP A 261 -1.22 -9.02 -15.50
N GLY A 262 -1.42 -10.12 -14.76
CA GLY A 262 -1.42 -11.49 -15.25
C GLY A 262 -0.04 -12.13 -15.37
N THR A 263 1.03 -11.39 -15.07
CA THR A 263 2.39 -11.95 -15.04
C THR A 263 2.59 -12.82 -13.78
N PRO A 264 3.48 -13.83 -13.83
CA PRO A 264 3.72 -14.69 -12.69
C PRO A 264 4.23 -13.92 -11.46
N VAL A 265 3.94 -14.46 -10.28
CA VAL A 265 4.59 -14.06 -9.03
C VAL A 265 5.99 -14.66 -9.02
N GLU A 266 7.02 -13.82 -8.99
CA GLU A 266 8.43 -14.28 -9.08
C GLU A 266 9.11 -14.33 -7.72
N ARG A 267 8.68 -13.50 -6.77
CA ARG A 267 9.30 -13.39 -5.44
C ARG A 267 8.31 -13.66 -4.32
N THR A 268 8.86 -13.94 -3.15
CA THR A 268 8.13 -14.14 -1.89
C THR A 268 7.26 -12.96 -1.45
N CYS A 269 7.47 -11.78 -2.05
CA CYS A 269 6.75 -10.55 -1.77
C CYS A 269 5.81 -10.07 -2.89
N ASP A 270 5.68 -10.82 -3.99
CA ASP A 270 4.98 -10.34 -5.20
C ASP A 270 3.49 -10.74 -5.22
N LEU A 271 3.03 -11.60 -4.31
CA LEU A 271 1.62 -12.02 -4.27
C LEU A 271 0.70 -10.83 -3.90
N LEU A 272 -0.48 -10.76 -4.55
CA LEU A 272 -1.45 -9.67 -4.42
C LEU A 272 -0.96 -8.30 -4.92
N GLN A 273 0.18 -8.26 -5.64
CA GLN A 273 0.68 -7.01 -6.21
C GLN A 273 0.17 -6.79 -7.63
N ALA A 274 0.15 -5.51 -8.04
CA ALA A 274 -0.35 -5.09 -9.33
C ALA A 274 0.47 -5.65 -10.51
N GLY A 275 1.77 -5.84 -10.32
CA GLY A 275 2.70 -5.97 -11.44
C GLY A 275 2.78 -4.63 -12.18
N LYS A 276 2.84 -4.70 -13.51
CA LYS A 276 2.92 -3.52 -14.37
C LYS A 276 1.56 -2.83 -14.46
N ASN A 277 1.50 -1.63 -13.89
CA ASN A 277 0.27 -0.86 -13.84
C ASN A 277 0.05 -0.07 -15.15
N PRO A 278 -1.06 -0.25 -15.89
CA PRO A 278 -1.30 0.48 -17.13
C PRO A 278 -1.93 1.86 -16.95
N TYR A 279 -2.39 2.20 -15.74
CA TYR A 279 -3.11 3.43 -15.45
C TYR A 279 -2.25 4.45 -14.68
N HIS A 280 -1.20 3.98 -14.01
CA HIS A 280 -0.40 4.74 -13.07
C HIS A 280 1.02 4.14 -12.92
N GLU A 281 1.94 4.83 -12.23
CA GLU A 281 3.27 4.29 -11.92
C GLU A 281 3.15 3.11 -10.95
N ASP A 282 4.08 2.17 -11.06
CA ASP A 282 4.15 0.99 -10.21
C ASP A 282 4.17 1.38 -8.73
N HIS A 283 3.17 0.90 -8.00
CA HIS A 283 3.02 1.15 -6.57
C HIS A 283 2.44 -0.10 -5.89
N PRO A 284 2.70 -0.28 -4.59
CA PRO A 284 2.15 -1.40 -3.84
C PRO A 284 0.62 -1.36 -3.79
N ALA A 285 -0.01 -2.53 -3.81
CA ALA A 285 -1.45 -2.64 -3.70
C ALA A 285 -1.96 -2.09 -2.35
N PRO A 286 -3.08 -1.35 -2.30
CA PRO A 286 -3.58 -0.76 -1.07
C PRO A 286 -4.04 -1.83 -0.07
N LEU A 287 -3.96 -1.56 1.23
CA LEU A 287 -4.41 -2.46 2.30
C LEU A 287 -5.86 -2.92 2.09
N ARG A 288 -6.70 -2.05 1.53
CA ARG A 288 -8.07 -2.39 1.14
C ARG A 288 -8.14 -3.63 0.24
N ALA A 289 -7.27 -3.76 -0.76
CA ALA A 289 -7.24 -4.92 -1.68
C ALA A 289 -6.96 -6.23 -0.93
N PHE A 290 -5.98 -6.21 -0.02
CA PHE A 290 -5.71 -7.35 0.86
C PHE A 290 -6.93 -7.71 1.71
N LEU A 291 -7.59 -6.72 2.31
CA LEU A 291 -8.76 -6.96 3.16
C LEU A 291 -9.98 -7.47 2.38
N GLU A 292 -10.15 -7.06 1.12
CA GLU A 292 -11.16 -7.64 0.22
C GLU A 292 -10.86 -9.11 -0.07
N THR A 293 -9.61 -9.45 -0.38
CA THR A 293 -9.16 -10.85 -0.54
C THR A 293 -9.48 -11.67 0.72
N VAL A 294 -9.18 -11.13 1.91
CA VAL A 294 -9.52 -11.79 3.19
C VAL A 294 -11.01 -12.04 3.29
N ARG A 295 -11.82 -11.00 3.09
CA ARG A 295 -13.28 -11.09 3.23
C ARG A 295 -13.85 -12.12 2.27
N GLU A 296 -13.49 -12.08 1.00
CA GLU A 296 -14.04 -12.98 -0.03
C GLU A 296 -13.68 -14.45 0.22
N ASN A 297 -12.46 -14.72 0.67
CA ASN A 297 -12.02 -16.08 0.99
C ASN A 297 -12.71 -16.63 2.25
N VAL A 298 -12.95 -15.79 3.26
CA VAL A 298 -13.70 -16.17 4.46
C VAL A 298 -15.19 -16.34 4.14
N GLU A 299 -15.79 -15.42 3.38
CA GLU A 299 -17.20 -15.41 3.00
C GLU A 299 -17.55 -16.69 2.23
N SER A 300 -16.78 -17.00 1.19
CA SER A 300 -16.95 -18.19 0.35
C SER A 300 -16.68 -19.51 1.09
N GLY A 301 -16.11 -19.46 2.30
CA GLY A 301 -15.72 -20.63 3.08
C GLY A 301 -14.46 -21.32 2.53
N HIS A 302 -13.75 -20.68 1.60
CA HIS A 302 -12.45 -21.16 1.11
C HIS A 302 -11.42 -21.17 2.24
N TRP A 303 -11.38 -20.09 3.02
CA TRP A 303 -10.67 -20.06 4.29
C TRP A 303 -11.62 -20.41 5.43
N THR A 304 -11.23 -21.40 6.21
CA THR A 304 -11.99 -21.83 7.39
C THR A 304 -11.73 -20.90 8.57
N VAL A 305 -12.69 -20.83 9.49
CA VAL A 305 -12.59 -20.02 10.71
C VAL A 305 -12.76 -20.95 11.92
N ASP A 306 -11.88 -20.83 12.90
CA ASP A 306 -11.85 -21.59 14.15
C ASP A 306 -11.93 -20.67 15.39
N GLU A 307 -11.73 -21.20 16.60
CA GLU A 307 -11.78 -20.43 17.85
C GLU A 307 -10.71 -19.31 17.98
N HIS A 308 -9.74 -19.25 17.07
CA HIS A 308 -8.67 -18.25 17.05
C HIS A 308 -8.78 -17.25 15.89
N GLY A 309 -9.76 -17.39 15.00
CA GLY A 309 -9.96 -16.55 13.83
C GLY A 309 -9.83 -17.35 12.54
N VAL A 310 -9.22 -16.78 11.50
CA VAL A 310 -8.99 -17.51 10.25
C VAL A 310 -7.93 -18.60 10.47
N ALA A 311 -8.32 -19.84 10.18
CA ALA A 311 -7.54 -21.03 10.48
C ALA A 311 -6.45 -21.31 9.43
N GLY A 312 -5.46 -22.11 9.84
CA GLY A 312 -4.34 -22.51 8.99
C GLY A 312 -3.11 -21.63 9.14
N GLY A 313 -1.99 -22.11 8.58
CA GLY A 313 -0.70 -21.40 8.57
C GLY A 313 -0.42 -20.75 7.22
N LEU A 314 0.81 -20.23 7.06
CA LEU A 314 1.25 -19.62 5.80
C LEU A 314 1.21 -20.58 4.60
N ASP A 315 1.23 -21.89 4.84
CA ASP A 315 1.11 -22.90 3.77
C ASP A 315 -0.23 -22.84 3.01
N VAL A 316 -1.29 -22.24 3.57
CA VAL A 316 -2.56 -22.05 2.85
C VAL A 316 -2.36 -21.17 1.62
N TRP A 317 -1.46 -20.19 1.69
CA TRP A 317 -1.16 -19.28 0.58
C TRP A 317 -0.55 -19.98 -0.63
N LYS A 318 0.00 -21.20 -0.49
CA LYS A 318 0.47 -22.02 -1.63
C LYS A 318 -0.67 -22.37 -2.60
N GLN A 319 -1.92 -22.30 -2.15
CA GLN A 319 -3.07 -22.47 -3.03
C GLN A 319 -3.18 -21.39 -4.11
N ALA A 320 -2.55 -20.22 -3.93
CA ALA A 320 -2.46 -19.22 -4.98
C ALA A 320 -1.74 -19.73 -6.24
N ASP A 321 -0.92 -20.77 -6.08
CA ASP A 321 -0.14 -21.37 -7.16
C ASP A 321 -0.69 -22.74 -7.59
N THR A 322 -2.02 -22.85 -7.58
CA THR A 322 -2.76 -23.98 -8.14
C THR A 322 -3.76 -23.53 -9.20
N GLU A 323 -4.00 -24.38 -10.20
CA GLU A 323 -4.98 -24.11 -11.25
C GLU A 323 -6.40 -23.89 -10.71
N GLU A 324 -6.73 -24.52 -9.59
CA GLU A 324 -8.07 -24.50 -8.99
C GLU A 324 -8.37 -23.23 -8.18
N HIS A 325 -7.35 -22.55 -7.66
CA HIS A 325 -7.56 -21.50 -6.63
C HIS A 325 -6.82 -20.20 -6.88
N TRP A 326 -5.97 -20.09 -7.90
CA TRP A 326 -5.19 -18.86 -8.16
C TRP A 326 -6.07 -17.60 -8.28
N ASP A 327 -7.29 -17.74 -8.81
CA ASP A 327 -8.24 -16.66 -9.01
C ASP A 327 -8.71 -16.03 -7.69
N LYS A 328 -8.66 -16.77 -6.59
CA LYS A 328 -9.00 -16.29 -5.24
C LYS A 328 -7.93 -15.39 -4.61
N TYR A 329 -6.78 -15.28 -5.26
CA TYR A 329 -5.62 -14.47 -4.84
C TYR A 329 -5.24 -13.45 -5.93
N PHE A 330 -6.18 -13.13 -6.82
CA PHE A 330 -5.98 -12.23 -7.94
C PHE A 330 -6.90 -11.02 -7.82
N GLN A 331 -6.32 -9.82 -7.81
CA GLN A 331 -7.07 -8.56 -7.81
C GLN A 331 -6.96 -7.90 -9.18
N PRO A 332 -8.04 -7.71 -9.95
CA PRO A 332 -7.93 -7.03 -11.25
C PRO A 332 -7.65 -5.53 -11.09
N LEU A 333 -6.85 -4.96 -11.99
CA LEU A 333 -6.68 -3.51 -12.13
C LEU A 333 -7.78 -2.91 -13.00
N GLY A 334 -8.17 -1.68 -12.70
CA GLY A 334 -9.09 -0.89 -13.53
C GLY A 334 -10.02 0.03 -12.75
N PRO A 335 -11.04 0.58 -13.44
CA PRO A 335 -12.08 1.37 -12.81
C PRO A 335 -12.71 0.65 -11.61
N GLY A 336 -13.00 1.40 -10.54
CA GLY A 336 -13.73 0.87 -9.39
C GLY A 336 -12.91 0.51 -8.15
N GLY A 337 -11.63 0.88 -8.08
CA GLY A 337 -10.94 0.95 -6.77
C GLY A 337 -9.47 0.55 -6.74
N PHE A 338 -8.96 -0.15 -7.75
CA PHE A 338 -7.58 -0.61 -7.81
C PHE A 338 -7.02 -0.25 -9.17
N TRP A 339 -6.39 0.90 -9.25
CA TRP A 339 -5.79 1.38 -10.49
C TRP A 339 -4.31 1.17 -10.50
#